data_AF-A0A9D7DDK0-F1
#
_entry.id   AF-A0A9D7DDK0-F1
#
_cell.length_a   1.000
_cell.length_b   1.000
_cell.length_c   1.000
_cell.angle_alpha   90.00
_cell.angle_beta   90.00
_cell.angle_gamma   90.00
#
_symmetry.space_group_name_H-M   'P 1'
#
loop_
_entity.id
_entity.type
_entity.pdbx_description
1 polymer ?
#
loop_
_entity_poly.entity_id
_entity_poly.type
_entity_poly.pdbx_seq_one_letter_code
_entity_poly.pdbx_strand_id
1 'polypeptide(L)'
;MAFIHLSAHATELGIVPLEVAPMEATDSLRTENELRFAAVATALGMPVSRLRAINPVFCNDRVPAYETFRLPARRTRTVHPTARFHPTRSTAIAGSSRSGQ
;
A
#
# COMPACT_ATOMS: atom_id res chain seq x y z
N MET A 1 25.08 26.18 11.61
CA MET A 1 23.88 27.03 11.39
C MET A 1 23.61 27.23 9.88
N ALA A 2 23.68 26.18 9.04
CA ALA A 2 23.41 26.33 7.60
C ALA A 2 21.90 26.29 7.29
N PHE A 3 21.16 25.45 8.01
CA PHE A 3 19.72 25.29 7.82
C PHE A 3 18.91 26.55 8.14
N ILE A 4 19.26 27.30 9.19
CA ILE A 4 18.55 28.54 9.55
C ILE A 4 18.70 29.60 8.46
N HIS A 5 19.91 29.74 7.90
CA HIS A 5 20.16 30.67 6.79
C HIS A 5 19.36 30.30 5.54
N LEU A 6 19.31 29.01 5.19
CA LEU A 6 18.50 28.52 4.06
C LEU A 6 17.00 28.77 4.28
N SER A 7 16.50 28.56 5.51
CA SER A 7 15.09 28.84 5.82
C SER A 7 14.77 30.33 5.83
N ALA A 8 15.68 31.17 6.31
CA ALA A 8 15.49 32.62 6.41
C ALA A 8 15.46 33.30 5.03
N HIS A 9 16.19 32.75 4.06
CA HIS A 9 16.29 33.29 2.70
C HIS A 9 15.57 32.41 1.66
N ALA A 10 14.68 31.50 2.07
CA ALA A 10 14.08 30.50 1.19
C ALA A 10 13.33 31.15 -0.01
N THR A 11 12.62 32.26 0.23
CA THR A 11 11.88 32.98 -0.82
C THR A 11 12.83 33.67 -1.82
N GLU A 12 13.90 34.29 -1.34
CA GLU A 12 14.90 34.96 -2.19
C GLU A 12 15.70 33.97 -3.02
N LEU A 13 15.94 32.78 -2.47
CA LEU A 13 16.65 31.69 -3.13
C LEU A 13 15.74 30.82 -4.01
N GLY A 14 14.45 31.13 -4.12
CA GLY A 14 13.49 30.35 -4.89
C GLY A 14 13.30 28.91 -4.38
N ILE A 15 13.60 28.67 -3.10
CA ILE A 15 13.46 27.37 -2.44
C ILE A 15 11.98 27.18 -2.12
N VAL A 16 11.25 26.57 -3.04
CA VAL A 16 9.90 26.08 -2.81
C VAL A 16 9.93 24.72 -2.13
N PRO A 17 8.98 24.44 -1.20
CA PRO A 17 8.83 23.10 -0.65
C PRO A 17 8.65 22.09 -1.79
N LEU A 18 9.43 21.02 -1.76
CA LEU A 18 9.22 19.90 -2.66
C LEU A 18 7.88 19.25 -2.28
N GLU A 19 6.89 19.31 -3.17
CA GLU A 19 5.67 18.51 -2.99
C GLU A 19 6.03 17.02 -3.08
N VAL A 20 6.15 16.39 -1.92
CA VAL A 20 6.31 14.95 -1.83
C VAL A 20 4.92 14.33 -1.99
N ALA A 21 4.68 13.69 -3.14
CA ALA A 21 3.46 12.93 -3.37
C ALA A 21 3.21 11.95 -2.19
N PRO A 22 1.94 11.70 -1.79
CA PRO A 22 1.65 10.81 -0.68
C PRO A 22 2.31 9.46 -0.92
N MET A 23 3.25 9.11 -0.04
CA MET A 23 4.06 7.91 -0.16
C MET A 23 3.13 6.71 -0.14
N GLU A 24 3.19 5.89 -1.20
CA GLU A 24 2.46 4.62 -1.23
C GLU A 24 2.78 3.84 0.06
N ALA A 25 1.78 3.18 0.66
CA ALA A 25 2.05 2.33 1.80
C ALA A 25 3.06 1.25 1.38
N THR A 26 4.15 1.09 2.13
CA THR A 26 5.21 0.14 1.81
C THR A 26 5.50 -0.78 2.99
N ASP A 27 5.70 -2.05 2.70
CA ASP A 27 6.29 -3.01 3.63
C ASP A 27 7.83 -2.93 3.58
N SER A 28 8.50 -3.39 4.64
CA SER A 28 9.97 -3.42 4.71
C SER A 28 10.49 -4.85 4.80
N LEU A 29 11.51 -5.16 4.01
CA LEU A 29 12.24 -6.41 4.03
C LEU A 29 13.71 -6.13 4.39
N ARG A 30 14.29 -6.97 5.25
CA ARG A 30 15.73 -6.98 5.54
C ARG A 30 16.25 -8.41 5.37
N THR A 31 17.38 -8.56 4.72
CA THR A 31 17.97 -9.87 4.41
C THR A 31 19.46 -9.86 4.68
N GLU A 32 20.00 -11.00 5.09
CA GLU A 32 21.45 -11.17 5.27
C GLU A 32 22.20 -11.24 3.94
N ASN A 33 21.48 -11.52 2.85
CA ASN A 33 22.04 -11.62 1.51
C ASN A 33 21.79 -10.34 0.70
N GLU A 34 22.68 -10.08 -0.27
CA GLU A 34 22.46 -9.05 -1.30
C GLU A 34 21.21 -9.40 -2.13
N LEU A 35 20.34 -8.42 -2.36
CA LEU A 35 19.18 -8.57 -3.24
C LEU A 35 19.42 -7.83 -4.56
N ARG A 36 18.87 -8.40 -5.64
CA ARG A 36 18.86 -7.76 -6.96
C ARG A 36 17.45 -7.33 -7.32
N PHE A 37 17.30 -6.08 -7.76
CA PHE A 37 16.01 -5.52 -8.14
C PHE A 37 15.30 -6.36 -9.20
N ALA A 38 16.04 -6.87 -10.20
CA ALA A 38 15.48 -7.73 -11.24
C ALA A 38 14.89 -9.03 -10.69
N ALA A 39 15.55 -9.66 -9.72
CA ALA A 39 15.07 -10.89 -9.09
C ALA A 39 13.79 -10.63 -8.29
N VAL A 40 13.76 -9.55 -7.51
CA VAL A 40 12.57 -9.18 -6.72
C VAL A 40 11.42 -8.74 -7.61
N ALA A 41 11.69 -7.96 -8.66
CA ALA A 41 10.71 -7.57 -9.68
C ALA A 41 10.06 -8.80 -10.32
N THR A 42 10.87 -9.80 -10.66
CA THR A 42 10.40 -11.07 -11.25
C THR A 42 9.55 -11.85 -10.25
N ALA A 43 10.00 -11.99 -9.00
CA ALA A 43 9.26 -12.69 -7.95
C ALA A 43 7.90 -12.03 -7.63
N LEU A 44 7.81 -10.71 -7.74
CA LEU A 44 6.59 -9.95 -7.46
C LEU A 44 5.73 -9.69 -8.70
N GLY A 45 6.21 -10.05 -9.90
CA GLY A 45 5.50 -9.82 -11.17
C GLY A 45 5.30 -8.33 -11.48
N MET A 46 6.29 -7.48 -11.19
CA MET A 46 6.19 -6.02 -11.38
C MET A 46 7.41 -5.44 -12.10
N PRO A 47 7.30 -4.24 -12.71
CA PRO A 47 8.43 -3.62 -13.38
C PRO A 47 9.49 -3.12 -12.39
N VAL A 48 10.77 -3.28 -12.76
CA VAL A 48 11.92 -2.79 -11.98
C VAL A 48 11.84 -1.27 -11.73
N SER A 49 11.34 -0.50 -12.69
CA SER A 49 11.16 0.95 -12.56
C SER A 49 10.26 1.33 -11.37
N ARG A 50 9.24 0.52 -11.08
CA ARG A 50 8.38 0.72 -9.90
C ARG A 50 9.12 0.46 -8.61
N LEU A 51 9.92 -0.62 -8.54
CA LEU A 51 10.76 -0.92 -7.37
C LEU A 51 11.81 0.17 -7.12
N ARG A 52 12.38 0.76 -8.18
CA ARG A 52 13.30 1.91 -8.08
C ARG A 52 12.61 3.16 -7.55
N ALA A 53 11.40 3.45 -8.01
CA ALA A 53 10.65 4.62 -7.54
C ALA A 53 10.38 4.58 -6.03
N ILE A 54 10.12 3.40 -5.46
CA ILE A 54 9.89 3.24 -4.00
C ILE A 54 11.19 3.10 -3.19
N ASN A 55 12.33 2.85 -3.84
CA ASN A 55 13.65 2.74 -3.21
C ASN A 55 14.69 3.69 -3.85
N PRO A 56 14.50 5.01 -3.79
CA PRO A 56 15.35 5.98 -4.48
C PRO A 56 16.78 6.07 -3.90
N VAL A 57 17.00 5.51 -2.71
CA VAL A 57 18.30 5.54 -2.00
C VAL A 57 19.33 4.64 -2.67
N PHE A 58 18.90 3.59 -3.39
CA PHE A 58 19.82 2.70 -4.08
C PHE A 58 20.07 3.19 -5.51
N CYS A 59 21.27 3.71 -5.76
CA CYS A 59 21.68 4.17 -7.10
C CYS A 59 21.89 3.03 -8.10
N ASN A 60 22.08 1.81 -7.61
CA ASN A 60 22.30 0.60 -8.41
C ASN A 60 21.15 -0.40 -8.21
N ASP A 61 21.03 -1.38 -9.11
CA ASP A 61 20.03 -2.48 -9.02
C ASP A 61 20.34 -3.52 -7.93
N ARG A 62 21.09 -3.14 -6.90
CA ARG A 62 21.54 -4.00 -5.82
C ARG A 62 21.23 -3.37 -4.47
N VAL A 63 20.69 -4.19 -3.58
CA VAL A 63 20.47 -3.86 -2.17
C VAL A 63 21.52 -4.62 -1.36
N PRO A 64 22.41 -3.92 -0.64
CA PRO A 64 23.39 -4.56 0.23
C PRO A 64 22.74 -5.44 1.31
N ALA A 65 23.51 -6.37 1.86
CA ALA A 65 23.09 -7.14 3.02
C ALA A 65 22.71 -6.24 4.20
N TYR A 66 21.70 -6.64 4.96
CA TYR A 66 21.14 -5.97 6.15
C TYR A 66 20.47 -4.62 5.90
N GLU A 67 20.46 -4.14 4.66
CA GLU A 67 19.76 -2.92 4.28
C GLU A 67 18.25 -3.12 4.23
N THR A 68 17.54 -2.01 4.44
CA THR A 68 16.08 -2.01 4.41
C THR A 68 15.60 -1.81 2.98
N PHE A 69 14.97 -2.86 2.42
CA PHE A 69 14.33 -2.81 1.12
C PHE A 69 12.83 -2.58 1.27
N ARG A 70 12.27 -1.59 0.56
CA ARG A 70 10.84 -1.30 0.58
C ARG A 70 10.14 -2.06 -0.53
N LEU A 71 9.01 -2.66 -0.18
CA LEU A 71 8.07 -3.34 -1.06
C LEU A 71 6.75 -2.60 -1.07
N PRO A 72 6.00 -2.58 -2.17
CA PRO A 72 4.65 -2.01 -2.16
C PRO A 72 3.76 -2.85 -1.22
N ALA A 73 3.05 -2.19 -0.31
CA ALA A 73 2.18 -2.89 0.62
C ALA A 73 1.07 -3.61 -0.14
N ARG A 74 0.83 -4.88 0.20
CA ARG A 74 -0.35 -5.59 -0.30
C ARG A 74 -1.58 -4.89 0.28
N ARG A 75 -2.30 -4.13 -0.54
CA ARG A 75 -3.70 -3.83 -0.23
C ARG A 75 -4.46 -5.15 -0.29
N THR A 76 -4.62 -5.81 0.87
CA THR A 76 -5.76 -6.70 1.02
C THR A 76 -6.98 -5.83 0.74
N ARG A 77 -7.68 -6.11 -0.37
CA ARG A 77 -9.05 -5.62 -0.51
C ARG A 77 -9.81 -6.28 0.62
N THR A 78 -9.89 -5.63 1.78
CA THR A 78 -10.93 -5.91 2.75
C THR A 78 -12.21 -5.56 2.02
N VAL A 79 -12.82 -6.56 1.38
CA VAL A 79 -14.21 -6.46 0.95
C VAL A 79 -14.97 -6.25 2.25
N HIS A 80 -15.32 -5.00 2.55
CA HIS A 80 -16.27 -4.74 3.61
C HIS A 80 -17.53 -5.50 3.19
N PRO A 81 -18.03 -6.49 3.95
CA PRO A 81 -19.30 -7.08 3.62
C PRO A 81 -20.33 -5.98 3.81
N THR A 82 -20.74 -5.36 2.70
CA THR A 82 -21.85 -4.42 2.66
C THR A 82 -23.05 -5.17 3.18
N ALA A 83 -23.40 -4.92 4.45
CA ALA A 83 -24.61 -5.40 5.05
C ALA A 83 -25.80 -4.89 4.21
N ARG A 84 -26.34 -5.76 3.36
CA ARG A 84 -27.68 -5.63 2.80
C ARG A 84 -28.41 -6.94 3.02
N PHE A 85 -28.87 -7.14 4.25
CA PHE A 85 -30.04 -7.97 4.49
C PHE A 85 -31.20 -7.03 4.79
N HIS A 86 -32.01 -6.77 3.76
CA HIS A 86 -33.34 -6.20 3.93
C HIS A 86 -34.25 -7.29 4.49
N PRO A 87 -34.97 -7.07 5.60
CA PRO A 87 -36.11 -7.90 5.95
C PRO A 87 -37.32 -7.36 5.19
N THR A 88 -37.55 -7.81 3.95
CA THR A 88 -38.87 -7.68 3.34
C THR A 88 -39.72 -8.87 3.75
N ARG A 89 -40.74 -8.55 4.57
CA ARG A 89 -41.91 -9.36 4.92
C ARG A 89 -42.31 -10.38 3.84
N SER A 90 -42.69 -11.59 4.27
CA SER A 90 -43.83 -12.26 3.66
C SER A 90 -44.69 -12.93 4.73
N THR A 91 -45.98 -12.76 4.54
CA THR A 91 -47.10 -12.98 5.45
C THR A 91 -47.74 -14.34 5.18
N ALA A 92 -48.29 -14.95 6.23
CA ALA A 92 -49.38 -15.93 6.25
C ALA A 92 -49.23 -17.30 5.55
N ILE A 93 -49.27 -18.37 6.36
CA ILE A 93 -50.11 -19.56 6.12
C ILE A 93 -50.56 -20.06 7.51
N ALA A 94 -51.67 -19.55 8.04
CA ALA A 94 -52.95 -20.25 8.15
C ALA A 94 -52.86 -21.60 8.90
N GLY A 95 -53.31 -21.61 10.15
CA GLY A 95 -53.73 -22.82 10.82
C GLY A 95 -55.09 -23.28 10.30
N SER A 96 -55.33 -24.59 10.28
CA SER A 96 -56.55 -25.21 10.83
C SER A 96 -56.52 -26.72 10.62
N SER A 97 -56.97 -27.40 11.65
CA SER A 97 -57.07 -28.84 11.91
C SER A 97 -58.16 -29.58 11.10
N ARG A 98 -58.14 -30.92 11.27
CA ARG A 98 -59.18 -31.97 11.05
C ARG A 98 -59.24 -32.59 9.66
N SER A 99 -58.98 -33.89 9.46
CA SER A 99 -59.55 -35.14 10.02
C SER A 99 -60.93 -35.52 9.44
N GLY A 100 -60.97 -36.66 8.75
CA GLY A 100 -62.09 -37.60 8.83
C GLY A 100 -63.05 -37.65 7.66
N GLN A 101 -62.96 -38.79 6.95
CA GLN A 101 -63.99 -39.48 6.16
C GLN A 101 -64.42 -38.89 4.81
#